data_AF-A0A7J8MUI4-F1
#
_entry.id   AF-A0A7J8MUI4-F1
#
_cell.length_a   1.000
_cell.length_b   1.000
_cell.length_c   1.000
_cell.angle_alpha   90.00
_cell.angle_beta   90.00
_cell.angle_gamma   90.00
#
_symmetry.space_group_name_H-M   'P 1'
#
loop_
_entity.id
_entity.type
_entity.pdbx_description
1 polymer ?
#
loop_
_entity_poly.entity_id
_entity_poly.type
_entity_poly.pdbx_seq_one_letter_code
_entity_poly.pdbx_strand_id
1 'polypeptide(L)'
;MTKIARQFALLQNALKFEALHLLSAIFSSEYSTLLHDALRVIQNENWSNHMRDGVATILQNRVAPAEKFEALILAESMVSIKGEGWLIGQINLPNVQDPIPADRCLLLVLESSRVEVAVLLNELAYSKYEASKSSSSTAETIISKQQKVTIVFSLVEKIIKLISNIGETEGHLLDENTFIKAINGLNETIGVVLEYLQDAKEHGQKVGNDLLASVRLVGSYLAEAPVACEDKITELLGYMLSVEGEHESGPFYSVCFLLPMLCQKTMKIEGCKLLASSGGYKAVVDCLMKLIEQNRNGVENNGCIFLACDTIMNLLKMEQITFSEDESTFISLLKALALWTEKTNDQSVVMMASSICTLIFDMTSENALLNHPSLSSSCLDSLSRLIARSLASWGQDMSDAAKADMDLLEIVTAGYSRWADRFPQIQKAVER
;
A
#
# COMPACT_ATOMS: atom_id res chain seq x y z
N MET A 1 13.08 22.58 -22.53
CA MET A 1 13.26 21.17 -22.15
C MET A 1 14.24 20.41 -23.04
N THR A 2 13.94 20.15 -24.32
CA THR A 2 14.76 19.28 -25.20
C THR A 2 16.24 19.65 -25.29
N LYS A 3 16.59 20.94 -25.38
CA LYS A 3 18.00 21.39 -25.47
C LYS A 3 18.79 21.08 -24.19
N ILE A 4 18.19 21.32 -23.02
CA ILE A 4 18.82 21.09 -21.71
C ILE A 4 18.98 19.58 -21.47
N ALA A 5 17.94 18.79 -21.76
CA ALA A 5 18.02 17.33 -21.67
C ALA A 5 19.13 16.76 -22.57
N ARG A 6 19.24 17.25 -23.81
CA ARG A 6 20.32 16.85 -24.73
C ARG A 6 21.72 17.22 -24.21
N GLN A 7 21.88 18.39 -23.61
CA GLN A 7 23.14 18.79 -22.98
C GLN A 7 23.48 17.88 -21.80
N PHE A 8 22.50 17.59 -20.94
CA PHE A 8 22.64 16.66 -19.82
C PHE A 8 23.06 15.25 -20.28
N ALA A 9 22.49 14.75 -21.38
CA ALA A 9 22.86 13.46 -21.97
C ALA A 9 24.31 13.44 -22.49
N LEU A 10 24.67 14.43 -23.33
CA LEU A 10 25.87 14.36 -24.16
C LEU A 10 27.14 14.95 -23.52
N LEU A 11 27.00 15.93 -22.63
CA LEU A 11 28.17 16.59 -22.03
C LEU A 11 28.80 15.71 -20.93
N GLN A 12 30.11 15.83 -20.77
CA GLN A 12 30.94 15.10 -19.80
C GLN A 12 31.85 16.05 -19.00
N ASN A 13 31.45 17.33 -18.90
CA ASN A 13 32.18 18.39 -18.19
C ASN A 13 31.26 19.09 -17.17
N ALA A 14 31.73 20.18 -16.56
CA ALA A 14 30.99 20.93 -15.55
C ALA A 14 29.55 21.31 -15.97
N LEU A 15 29.34 21.61 -17.25
CA LEU A 15 28.02 21.97 -17.80
C LEU A 15 26.99 20.83 -17.70
N LYS A 16 27.43 19.57 -17.58
CA LYS A 16 26.53 18.43 -17.34
C LYS A 16 25.87 18.56 -15.97
N PHE A 17 26.65 18.93 -14.95
CA PHE A 17 26.15 19.13 -13.58
C PHE A 17 25.27 20.37 -13.49
N GLU A 18 25.63 21.47 -14.18
CA GLU A 18 24.74 22.63 -14.28
C GLU A 18 23.39 22.29 -14.92
N ALA A 19 23.41 21.46 -15.98
CA ALA A 19 22.18 20.97 -16.60
C ALA A 19 21.38 20.06 -15.66
N LEU A 20 22.05 19.17 -14.91
CA LEU A 20 21.44 18.32 -13.89
C LEU A 20 20.71 19.15 -12.82
N HIS A 21 21.40 20.11 -12.20
CA HIS A 21 20.83 20.97 -11.17
C HIS A 21 19.67 21.81 -11.70
N LEU A 22 19.80 22.37 -12.91
CA LEU A 22 18.73 23.15 -13.53
C LEU A 22 17.49 22.29 -13.78
N LEU A 23 17.67 21.08 -14.32
CA LEU A 23 16.58 20.15 -14.56
C LEU A 23 15.92 19.76 -13.23
N SER A 24 16.71 19.42 -12.21
CA SER A 24 16.18 19.01 -10.91
C SER A 24 15.41 20.14 -10.23
N ALA A 25 15.92 21.37 -10.28
CA ALA A 25 15.22 22.54 -9.76
C ALA A 25 13.88 22.79 -10.48
N ILE A 26 13.81 22.56 -11.80
CA ILE A 26 12.57 22.68 -12.56
C ILE A 26 11.54 21.64 -12.09
N PHE A 27 11.95 20.37 -11.97
CA PHE A 27 11.06 19.27 -11.58
C PHE A 27 10.71 19.23 -10.09
N SER A 28 11.53 19.85 -9.24
CA SER A 28 11.27 19.98 -7.79
C SER A 28 10.50 21.25 -7.43
N SER A 29 10.12 22.07 -8.41
CA SER A 29 9.43 23.34 -8.17
C SER A 29 7.98 23.14 -7.69
N GLU A 30 7.40 24.18 -7.08
CA GLU A 30 5.98 24.20 -6.68
C GLU A 30 5.02 24.00 -7.87
N TYR A 31 5.49 24.25 -9.10
CA TYR A 31 4.72 24.07 -10.33
C TYR A 31 4.94 22.70 -10.99
N SER A 32 5.63 21.79 -10.34
CA SER A 32 6.00 20.46 -10.86
C SER A 32 4.79 19.67 -11.35
N THR A 33 3.68 19.66 -10.61
CA THR A 33 2.45 18.93 -11.02
C THR A 33 1.89 19.43 -12.35
N LEU A 34 1.73 20.75 -12.51
CA LEU A 34 1.25 21.36 -13.76
C LEU A 34 2.21 21.10 -14.92
N LEU A 35 3.52 21.15 -14.63
CA LEU A 35 4.55 20.82 -15.60
C LEU A 35 4.47 19.35 -16.02
N HIS A 36 4.29 18.42 -15.07
CA HIS A 36 4.17 17.00 -15.33
C HIS A 36 2.98 16.71 -16.24
N ASP A 37 1.83 17.32 -15.97
CA ASP A 37 0.63 17.17 -16.79
C ASP A 37 0.82 17.73 -18.20
N ALA A 38 1.47 18.89 -18.34
CA ALA A 38 1.80 19.43 -19.65
C ALA A 38 2.77 18.51 -20.43
N LEU A 39 3.79 17.97 -19.75
CA LEU A 39 4.81 17.09 -20.37
C LEU A 39 4.28 15.69 -20.72
N ARG A 40 3.24 15.21 -20.03
CA ARG A 40 2.52 13.97 -20.38
C ARG A 40 1.92 14.05 -21.78
N VAL A 41 1.38 15.21 -22.17
CA VAL A 41 0.74 15.44 -23.47
C VAL A 41 1.76 15.58 -24.62
N ILE A 42 3.01 15.94 -24.32
CA ILE A 42 4.05 16.11 -25.33
C ILE A 42 4.52 14.74 -25.85
N GLN A 43 4.24 14.48 -27.14
CA GLN A 43 4.57 13.24 -27.85
C GLN A 43 6.05 13.09 -28.28
N ASN A 44 6.87 14.13 -28.14
CA ASN A 44 8.27 14.05 -28.59
C ASN A 44 9.11 13.16 -27.64
N GLU A 45 9.47 11.95 -28.07
CA GLU A 45 10.20 10.97 -27.25
C GLU A 45 11.69 11.31 -27.00
N ASN A 46 12.28 12.18 -27.83
CA ASN A 46 13.73 12.36 -27.84
C ASN A 46 14.27 12.99 -26.54
N TRP A 47 13.50 13.89 -25.91
CA TRP A 47 13.96 14.53 -24.67
C TRP A 47 13.91 13.57 -23.49
N SER A 48 12.92 12.68 -23.40
CA SER A 48 12.83 11.69 -22.32
C SER A 48 13.92 10.63 -22.43
N ASN A 49 14.36 10.29 -23.64
CA ASN A 49 15.51 9.42 -23.86
C ASN A 49 16.81 10.10 -23.44
N HIS A 50 17.00 11.38 -23.78
CA HIS A 50 18.14 12.15 -23.29
C HIS A 50 18.18 12.28 -21.76
N MET A 51 17.03 12.42 -21.10
CA MET A 51 16.97 12.38 -19.63
C MET A 51 17.49 11.03 -19.11
N ARG A 52 17.08 9.92 -19.72
CA ARG A 52 17.53 8.57 -19.34
C ARG A 52 19.03 8.41 -19.50
N ASP A 53 19.57 8.83 -20.65
CA ASP A 53 21.00 8.79 -20.95
C ASP A 53 21.82 9.57 -19.92
N GLY A 54 21.36 10.79 -19.59
CA GLY A 54 22.00 11.64 -18.60
C GLY A 54 21.97 11.03 -17.19
N VAL A 55 20.80 10.57 -16.73
CA VAL A 55 20.64 9.90 -15.42
C VAL A 55 21.55 8.67 -15.34
N ALA A 56 21.50 7.79 -16.33
CA ALA A 56 22.33 6.59 -16.36
C ALA A 56 23.83 6.94 -16.32
N THR A 57 24.25 7.98 -17.05
CA THR A 57 25.64 8.46 -17.01
C THR A 57 26.05 8.87 -15.59
N ILE A 58 25.21 9.65 -14.89
CA ILE A 58 25.52 10.14 -13.54
C ILE A 58 25.61 8.98 -12.55
N LEU A 59 24.63 8.08 -12.57
CA LEU A 59 24.56 6.95 -11.62
C LEU A 59 25.67 5.91 -11.84
N GLN A 60 26.06 5.68 -13.10
CA GLN A 60 27.14 4.75 -13.45
C GLN A 60 28.52 5.26 -13.03
N ASN A 61 28.74 6.57 -12.99
CA ASN A 61 30.04 7.17 -12.74
C ASN A 61 30.30 7.42 -11.25
N ARG A 62 31.58 7.61 -10.91
CA ARG A 62 32.02 8.05 -9.58
C ARG A 62 31.86 9.56 -9.46
N VAL A 63 30.68 9.99 -9.07
CA VAL A 63 30.34 11.38 -8.77
C VAL A 63 29.99 11.55 -7.29
N ALA A 64 29.92 12.80 -6.82
CA ALA A 64 29.53 13.08 -5.44
C ALA A 64 28.11 12.59 -5.11
N PRO A 65 27.80 12.19 -3.86
CA PRO A 65 26.48 11.69 -3.47
C PRO A 65 25.34 12.65 -3.80
N ALA A 66 25.56 13.97 -3.60
CA ALA A 66 24.57 14.99 -3.95
C ALA A 66 24.15 14.90 -5.43
N GLU A 67 25.10 14.75 -6.36
CA GLU A 67 24.81 14.61 -7.79
C GLU A 67 24.03 13.35 -8.12
N LYS A 68 24.32 12.24 -7.42
CA LYS A 68 23.55 10.99 -7.59
C LYS A 68 22.11 11.19 -7.12
N PHE A 69 21.93 11.87 -6.00
CA PHE A 69 20.61 12.18 -5.47
C PHE A 69 19.80 13.05 -6.44
N GLU A 70 20.40 14.11 -7.01
CA GLU A 70 19.74 14.93 -8.03
C GLU A 70 19.32 14.10 -9.25
N ALA A 71 20.14 13.11 -9.66
CA ALA A 71 19.77 12.19 -10.74
C ALA A 71 18.61 11.26 -10.36
N LEU A 72 18.48 10.87 -9.09
CA LEU A 72 17.33 10.11 -8.59
C LEU A 72 16.04 10.94 -8.56
N ILE A 73 16.12 12.24 -8.19
CA ILE A 73 14.98 13.16 -8.30
C ILE A 73 14.48 13.21 -9.74
N LEU A 74 15.40 13.36 -10.71
CA LEU A 74 15.04 13.34 -12.11
C LEU A 74 14.42 12.01 -12.54
N ALA A 75 14.98 10.88 -12.11
CA ALA A 75 14.40 9.57 -12.40
C ALA A 75 12.98 9.43 -11.85
N GLU A 76 12.75 9.84 -10.60
CA GLU A 76 11.43 9.86 -9.96
C GLU A 76 10.42 10.68 -10.77
N SER A 77 10.82 11.90 -11.17
CA SER A 77 9.97 12.80 -11.95
C SER A 77 9.67 12.22 -13.33
N MET A 78 10.68 11.66 -13.99
CA MET A 78 10.51 11.05 -15.31
C MET A 78 9.56 9.85 -15.29
N VAL A 79 9.66 9.00 -14.27
CA VAL A 79 8.73 7.89 -14.09
C VAL A 79 7.31 8.40 -13.79
N SER A 80 7.16 9.44 -12.97
CA SER A 80 5.87 10.08 -12.72
C SER A 80 5.21 10.64 -13.99
N ILE A 81 6.01 11.11 -14.95
CA ILE A 81 5.53 11.70 -16.20
C ILE A 81 5.27 10.63 -17.27
N LYS A 82 6.19 9.69 -17.47
CA LYS A 82 6.18 8.74 -18.60
C LYS A 82 5.76 7.33 -18.22
N GLY A 83 5.49 7.08 -16.95
CA GLY A 83 5.18 5.75 -16.42
C GLY A 83 6.43 4.94 -16.09
N GLU A 84 6.21 3.84 -15.38
CA GLU A 84 7.24 2.96 -14.84
C GLU A 84 8.11 2.33 -15.93
N GLY A 85 7.49 2.04 -17.10
CA GLY A 85 8.19 1.52 -18.28
C GLY A 85 9.31 2.44 -18.80
N TRP A 86 9.35 3.72 -18.41
CA TRP A 86 10.43 4.63 -18.79
C TRP A 86 11.82 4.14 -18.32
N LEU A 87 11.89 3.38 -17.23
CA LEU A 87 13.14 2.78 -16.72
C LEU A 87 13.73 1.72 -17.65
N ILE A 88 12.91 1.19 -18.58
CA ILE A 88 13.31 0.20 -19.57
C ILE A 88 13.37 0.90 -20.93
N GLY A 89 14.58 1.14 -21.42
CA GLY A 89 14.80 1.78 -22.70
C GLY A 89 16.27 1.83 -23.07
N GLN A 90 16.55 1.88 -24.36
CA GLN A 90 17.92 1.98 -24.84
C GLN A 90 18.61 3.23 -24.28
N ILE A 91 19.87 3.04 -23.89
CA ILE A 91 20.74 4.09 -23.37
C ILE A 91 21.83 4.35 -24.40
N ASN A 92 21.95 5.59 -24.83
CA ASN A 92 22.97 6.02 -25.78
C ASN A 92 24.02 6.86 -25.04
N LEU A 93 25.11 6.20 -24.62
CA LEU A 93 26.23 6.90 -23.99
C LEU A 93 27.26 7.34 -25.04
N PRO A 94 27.80 8.58 -24.94
CA PRO A 94 28.93 8.99 -25.76
C PRO A 94 30.13 8.06 -25.51
N ASN A 95 30.75 7.55 -26.58
CA ASN A 95 31.96 6.72 -26.56
C ASN A 95 31.79 5.24 -26.16
N VAL A 96 30.57 4.71 -26.09
CA VAL A 96 30.32 3.27 -25.93
C VAL A 96 29.90 2.69 -27.27
N GLN A 97 30.67 1.73 -27.80
CA GLN A 97 30.39 1.09 -29.10
C GLN A 97 29.39 -0.07 -29.00
N ASP A 98 29.37 -0.76 -27.85
CA ASP A 98 28.45 -1.87 -27.63
C ASP A 98 27.09 -1.38 -27.15
N PRO A 99 25.99 -2.00 -27.61
CA PRO A 99 24.65 -1.64 -27.17
C PRO A 99 24.51 -1.90 -25.67
N ILE A 100 24.14 -0.86 -24.92
CA ILE A 100 23.85 -0.99 -23.49
C ILE A 100 22.49 -1.67 -23.34
N PRO A 101 22.37 -2.69 -22.47
CA PRO A 101 21.09 -3.32 -22.17
C PRO A 101 20.01 -2.31 -21.78
N ALA A 102 18.78 -2.49 -22.30
CA ALA A 102 17.68 -1.54 -22.12
C ALA A 102 17.23 -1.41 -20.66
N ASP A 103 17.52 -2.41 -19.84
CA ASP A 103 17.24 -2.47 -18.41
C ASP A 103 18.33 -1.85 -17.53
N ARG A 104 19.43 -1.37 -18.13
CA ARG A 104 20.56 -0.85 -17.36
C ARG A 104 20.17 0.36 -16.51
N CYS A 105 19.23 1.18 -16.98
CA CYS A 105 18.74 2.33 -16.23
C CYS A 105 17.98 1.90 -14.97
N LEU A 106 17.06 0.94 -15.10
CA LEU A 106 16.37 0.30 -13.98
C LEU A 106 17.34 -0.17 -12.89
N LEU A 107 18.36 -0.97 -13.27
CA LEU A 107 19.31 -1.51 -12.31
C LEU A 107 20.17 -0.42 -11.65
N LEU A 108 20.61 0.59 -12.40
CA LEU A 108 21.39 1.70 -11.85
C LEU A 108 20.58 2.54 -10.86
N VAL A 109 19.31 2.79 -11.20
CA VAL A 109 18.38 3.53 -10.34
C VAL A 109 18.12 2.73 -9.07
N LEU A 110 17.78 1.45 -9.16
CA LEU A 110 17.51 0.59 -8.00
C LEU A 110 18.71 0.52 -7.05
N GLU A 111 19.91 0.24 -7.57
CA GLU A 111 21.13 0.17 -6.74
C GLU A 111 21.45 1.50 -6.06
N SER A 112 21.29 2.62 -6.79
CA SER A 112 21.54 3.94 -6.23
C SER A 112 20.48 4.30 -5.18
N SER A 113 19.21 4.01 -5.43
CA SER A 113 18.12 4.18 -4.48
C SER A 113 18.36 3.38 -3.20
N ARG A 114 18.78 2.11 -3.30
CA ARG A 114 19.11 1.27 -2.14
C ARG A 114 20.18 1.89 -1.25
N VAL A 115 21.26 2.41 -1.86
CA VAL A 115 22.35 3.08 -1.13
C VAL A 115 21.84 4.35 -0.44
N GLU A 116 21.08 5.19 -1.15
CA GLU A 116 20.54 6.43 -0.57
C GLU A 116 19.52 6.15 0.54
N VAL A 117 18.68 5.11 0.42
CA VAL A 117 17.79 4.66 1.50
C VAL A 117 18.58 4.32 2.76
N ALA A 118 19.63 3.50 2.63
CA ALA A 118 20.45 3.10 3.78
C ALA A 118 21.12 4.30 4.47
N VAL A 119 21.67 5.23 3.69
CA VAL A 119 22.31 6.44 4.22
C VAL A 119 21.30 7.34 4.91
N LEU A 120 20.19 7.67 4.24
CA LEU A 120 19.19 8.61 4.74
C LEU A 120 18.47 8.08 5.99
N LEU A 121 18.12 6.79 6.03
CA LEU A 121 17.47 6.21 7.20
C LEU A 121 18.42 6.16 8.41
N ASN A 122 19.68 5.82 8.21
CA ASN A 122 20.69 5.87 9.28
C ASN A 122 20.90 7.30 9.79
N GLU A 123 20.99 8.26 8.87
CA GLU A 123 21.09 9.69 9.23
C GLU A 123 19.85 10.19 9.97
N LEU A 124 18.64 9.73 9.61
CA LEU A 124 17.39 10.07 10.29
C LEU A 124 17.33 9.46 11.69
N ALA A 125 17.65 8.17 11.84
CA ALA A 125 17.72 7.50 13.13
C ALA A 125 18.65 8.27 14.09
N TYR A 126 19.85 8.60 13.61
CA TYR A 126 20.83 9.38 14.37
C TYR A 126 20.30 10.78 14.72
N SER A 127 19.75 11.51 13.73
CA SER A 127 19.26 12.87 13.95
C SER A 127 18.11 12.91 14.95
N LYS A 128 17.20 11.92 14.92
CA LYS A 128 16.10 11.80 15.89
C LYS A 128 16.60 11.45 17.29
N TYR A 129 17.57 10.56 17.38
CA TYR A 129 18.21 10.20 18.64
C TYR A 129 18.93 11.41 19.26
N GLU A 130 19.67 12.19 18.48
CA GLU A 130 20.32 13.41 18.96
C GLU A 130 19.35 14.55 19.26
N ALA A 131 18.30 14.74 18.46
CA ALA A 131 17.27 15.76 18.69
C ALA A 131 16.57 15.58 20.05
N SER A 132 16.46 14.35 20.54
CA SER A 132 15.96 14.08 21.90
C SER A 132 16.84 14.68 23.01
N LYS A 133 18.05 15.18 22.67
CA LYS A 133 19.06 15.68 23.61
C LYS A 133 19.37 17.20 23.48
N SER A 134 18.99 17.90 22.40
CA SER A 134 19.21 19.35 22.22
C SER A 134 18.32 19.98 21.13
N SER A 135 18.01 21.29 21.20
CA SER A 135 16.88 21.92 20.47
C SER A 135 17.19 22.92 19.34
N SER A 136 16.21 22.99 18.44
CA SER A 136 15.88 23.89 17.30
C SER A 136 16.53 23.70 15.93
N SER A 137 17.86 23.72 15.75
CA SER A 137 18.48 23.60 14.41
C SER A 137 18.34 22.19 13.79
N THR A 138 18.00 21.19 14.59
CA THR A 138 17.84 19.80 14.16
C THR A 138 16.56 19.56 13.34
N ALA A 139 15.52 20.39 13.52
CA ALA A 139 14.20 20.15 12.91
C ALA A 139 14.18 20.34 11.39
N GLU A 140 14.73 21.45 10.87
CA GLU A 140 14.80 21.71 9.42
C GLU A 140 15.63 20.65 8.68
N THR A 141 16.71 20.19 9.31
CA THR A 141 17.58 19.14 8.77
C THR A 141 16.84 17.78 8.71
N ILE A 142 16.05 17.46 9.74
CA ILE A 142 15.21 16.25 9.75
C ILE A 142 14.16 16.31 8.65
N ILE A 143 13.45 17.43 8.52
CA ILE A 143 12.41 17.61 7.48
C ILE A 143 13.00 17.44 6.09
N SER A 144 14.16 18.07 5.82
CA SER A 144 14.86 17.92 4.54
C SER A 144 15.21 16.46 4.26
N LYS A 145 15.72 15.71 5.26
CA LYS A 145 16.01 14.28 5.11
C LYS A 145 14.75 13.43 4.89
N GLN A 146 13.65 13.72 5.58
CA GLN A 146 12.36 13.03 5.39
C GLN A 146 11.83 13.24 3.96
N GLN A 147 11.94 14.45 3.41
CA GLN A 147 11.58 14.73 2.02
C GLN A 147 12.41 13.90 1.05
N LYS A 148 13.73 13.80 1.28
CA LYS A 148 14.61 12.98 0.46
C LYS A 148 14.24 11.50 0.50
N VAL A 149 13.98 10.95 1.68
CA VAL A 149 13.51 9.57 1.84
C VAL A 149 12.21 9.33 1.07
N THR A 150 11.27 10.28 1.15
CA THR A 150 9.99 10.18 0.44
C THR A 150 10.17 10.06 -1.08
N ILE A 151 11.09 10.84 -1.67
CA ILE A 151 11.41 10.77 -3.10
C ILE A 151 11.97 9.39 -3.47
N VAL A 152 12.94 8.90 -2.69
CA VAL A 152 13.57 7.61 -2.99
C VAL A 152 12.59 6.46 -2.79
N PHE A 153 11.76 6.50 -1.74
CA PHE A 153 10.70 5.52 -1.51
C PHE A 153 9.68 5.52 -2.65
N SER A 154 9.22 6.69 -3.11
CA SER A 154 8.35 6.82 -4.29
C SER A 154 8.94 6.13 -5.51
N LEU A 155 10.24 6.30 -5.76
CA LEU A 155 10.94 5.65 -6.86
C LEU A 155 11.01 4.13 -6.69
N VAL A 156 11.28 3.63 -5.48
CA VAL A 156 11.27 2.18 -5.19
C VAL A 156 9.86 1.59 -5.36
N GLU A 157 8.80 2.26 -4.89
CA GLU A 157 7.40 1.82 -5.10
C GLU A 157 7.06 1.71 -6.60
N LYS A 158 7.50 2.66 -7.41
CA LYS A 158 7.33 2.61 -8.87
C LYS A 158 8.11 1.45 -9.51
N ILE A 159 9.29 1.12 -8.98
CA ILE A 159 10.04 -0.06 -9.42
C ILE A 159 9.29 -1.33 -9.01
N ILE A 160 8.75 -1.42 -7.80
CA ILE A 160 7.92 -2.55 -7.36
C ILE A 160 6.77 -2.76 -8.35
N LYS A 161 6.02 -1.69 -8.65
CA LYS A 161 4.91 -1.72 -9.61
C LYS A 161 5.35 -2.14 -11.02
N LEU A 162 6.50 -1.68 -11.50
CA LEU A 162 7.07 -2.12 -12.78
C LEU A 162 7.25 -3.64 -12.81
N ILE A 163 7.90 -4.17 -11.76
CA ILE A 163 8.26 -5.58 -11.67
C ILE A 163 7.00 -6.46 -11.55
N SER A 164 6.00 -6.02 -10.80
CA SER A 164 4.71 -6.72 -10.69
C SER A 164 3.96 -6.81 -12.03
N ASN A 165 3.85 -5.70 -12.76
CA ASN A 165 3.11 -5.66 -14.04
C ASN A 165 3.77 -6.52 -15.14
N ILE A 166 5.09 -6.74 -15.06
CA ILE A 166 5.81 -7.58 -16.03
C ILE A 166 5.43 -9.06 -15.89
N GLY A 167 4.99 -9.51 -14.70
CA GLY A 167 4.49 -10.86 -14.49
C GLY A 167 3.13 -11.13 -15.17
N GLU A 168 2.35 -10.09 -15.45
CA GLU A 168 0.98 -10.20 -15.96
C GLU A 168 0.87 -10.06 -17.49
N THR A 169 1.88 -9.46 -18.14
CA THR A 169 1.83 -9.14 -19.57
C THR A 169 2.61 -10.18 -20.38
N GLU A 170 2.02 -10.84 -21.38
CA GLU A 170 2.64 -11.89 -22.23
C GLU A 170 3.83 -11.41 -23.11
N GLY A 171 4.44 -10.26 -22.81
CA GLY A 171 5.67 -9.76 -23.44
C GLY A 171 6.78 -9.56 -22.40
N HIS A 172 7.85 -10.35 -22.48
CA HIS A 172 9.04 -10.17 -21.63
C HIS A 172 9.75 -8.84 -21.97
N LEU A 173 9.46 -7.78 -21.21
CA LEU A 173 10.22 -6.51 -21.26
C LEU A 173 11.60 -6.61 -20.62
N LEU A 174 11.80 -7.60 -19.73
CA LEU A 174 13.05 -7.85 -19.01
C LEU A 174 13.50 -9.29 -19.23
N ASP A 175 14.82 -9.49 -19.32
CA ASP A 175 15.39 -10.82 -19.21
C ASP A 175 15.30 -11.36 -17.77
N GLU A 176 15.29 -12.68 -17.63
CA GLU A 176 15.13 -13.37 -16.35
C GLU A 176 16.22 -13.00 -15.33
N ASN A 177 17.46 -12.81 -15.79
CA ASN A 177 18.59 -12.47 -14.93
C ASN A 177 18.45 -11.06 -14.35
N THR A 178 17.94 -10.12 -15.13
CA THR A 178 17.63 -8.76 -14.67
C THR A 178 16.46 -8.76 -13.72
N PHE A 179 15.42 -9.55 -13.98
CA PHE A 179 14.30 -9.70 -13.05
C PHE A 179 14.79 -10.20 -11.68
N ILE A 180 15.64 -11.24 -11.65
CA ILE A 180 16.26 -11.75 -10.41
C ILE A 180 17.07 -10.66 -9.70
N LYS A 181 17.88 -9.88 -10.43
CA LYS A 181 18.65 -8.77 -9.84
C LYS A 181 17.75 -7.70 -9.25
N ALA A 182 16.67 -7.35 -9.93
CA ALA A 182 15.70 -6.37 -9.44
C ALA A 182 15.04 -6.86 -8.14
N ILE A 183 14.60 -8.12 -8.10
CA ILE A 183 14.02 -8.72 -6.89
C ILE A 183 15.03 -8.75 -5.74
N ASN A 184 16.29 -9.10 -6.00
CA ASN A 184 17.34 -9.10 -4.97
C ASN A 184 17.60 -7.68 -4.43
N GLY A 185 17.74 -6.68 -5.32
CA GLY A 185 17.91 -5.29 -4.90
C GLY A 185 16.72 -4.74 -4.11
N LEU A 186 15.50 -5.14 -4.47
CA LEU A 186 14.29 -4.81 -3.70
C LEU A 186 14.30 -5.48 -2.32
N ASN A 187 14.59 -6.79 -2.24
CA ASN A 187 14.71 -7.52 -0.97
C ASN A 187 15.73 -6.87 -0.03
N GLU A 188 16.90 -6.49 -0.55
CA GLU A 188 17.92 -5.80 0.24
C GLU A 188 17.44 -4.43 0.71
N THR A 189 16.80 -3.65 -0.16
CA THR A 189 16.25 -2.33 0.19
C THR A 189 15.21 -2.44 1.28
N ILE A 190 14.27 -3.38 1.15
CA ILE A 190 13.21 -3.62 2.14
C ILE A 190 13.80 -4.16 3.45
N GLY A 191 14.85 -4.99 3.39
CA GLY A 191 15.59 -5.45 4.56
C GLY A 191 16.14 -4.30 5.41
N VAL A 192 16.69 -3.26 4.78
CA VAL A 192 17.19 -2.03 5.43
C VAL A 192 16.03 -1.21 6.02
N VAL A 193 14.92 -1.08 5.31
CA VAL A 193 13.74 -0.36 5.82
C VAL A 193 13.14 -1.07 7.05
N LEU A 194 13.11 -2.40 7.04
CA LEU A 194 12.69 -3.20 8.19
C LEU A 194 13.63 -3.06 9.38
N GLU A 195 14.95 -2.95 9.16
CA GLU A 195 15.91 -2.64 10.22
C GLU A 195 15.67 -1.28 10.85
N TYR A 196 15.36 -0.27 10.04
CA TYR A 196 14.98 1.05 10.53
C TYR A 196 13.70 1.01 11.38
N LEU A 197 12.67 0.26 10.94
CA LEU A 197 11.45 0.06 11.72
C LEU A 197 11.69 -0.69 13.02
N GLN A 198 12.56 -1.70 13.02
CA GLN A 198 12.97 -2.43 14.22
C GLN A 198 13.72 -1.53 15.21
N ASP A 199 14.67 -0.72 14.75
CA ASP A 199 15.37 0.26 15.58
C ASP A 199 14.39 1.26 16.21
N ALA A 200 13.45 1.79 15.42
CA ALA A 200 12.42 2.70 15.92
C ALA A 200 11.53 2.05 16.99
N LYS A 201 11.14 0.78 16.79
CA LYS A 201 10.39 -0.03 17.76
C LYS A 201 11.16 -0.18 19.08
N GLU A 202 12.44 -0.54 19.02
CA GLU A 202 13.31 -0.71 20.19
C GLU A 202 13.50 0.60 20.97
N HIS A 203 13.49 1.73 20.28
CA HIS A 203 13.55 3.06 20.89
C HIS A 203 12.18 3.64 21.28
N GLY A 204 11.09 2.87 21.13
CA GLY A 204 9.73 3.30 21.48
C GLY A 204 9.18 4.45 20.61
N GLN A 205 9.79 4.70 19.45
CA GLN A 205 9.30 5.69 18.49
C GLN A 205 8.17 5.06 17.68
N LYS A 206 6.99 5.65 17.70
CA LYS A 206 5.83 5.16 16.93
C LYS A 206 5.17 6.21 16.04
N VAL A 207 5.57 7.47 16.16
CA VAL A 207 4.99 8.61 15.44
C VAL A 207 6.05 9.21 14.53
N GLY A 208 5.73 9.39 13.25
CA GLY A 208 6.61 10.07 12.30
C GLY A 208 6.27 9.78 10.85
N ASN A 209 6.33 10.81 9.99
CA ASN A 209 6.00 10.66 8.58
C ASN A 209 6.95 9.71 7.84
N ASP A 210 8.22 9.65 8.24
CA ASP A 210 9.19 8.69 7.73
C ASP A 210 8.92 7.25 8.16
N LEU A 211 8.42 7.03 9.39
CA LEU A 211 7.98 5.70 9.84
C LEU A 211 6.78 5.24 9.04
N LEU A 212 5.80 6.14 8.86
CA LEU A 212 4.62 5.87 8.07
C LEU A 212 4.96 5.57 6.60
N ALA A 213 5.87 6.35 6.00
CA ALA A 213 6.37 6.10 4.64
C ALA A 213 7.13 4.78 4.54
N SER A 214 7.87 4.39 5.59
CA SER A 214 8.57 3.10 5.67
C SER A 214 7.57 1.93 5.71
N VAL A 215 6.53 2.03 6.53
CA VAL A 215 5.44 1.04 6.59
C VAL A 215 4.74 0.92 5.23
N ARG A 216 4.48 2.04 4.56
CA ARG A 216 3.87 2.07 3.23
C ARG A 216 4.71 1.35 2.18
N LEU A 217 6.02 1.63 2.13
CA LEU A 217 6.92 1.00 1.18
C LEU A 217 7.00 -0.52 1.41
N VAL A 218 7.14 -0.94 2.67
CA VAL A 218 7.15 -2.37 3.05
C VAL A 218 5.83 -3.04 2.70
N GLY A 219 4.70 -2.43 3.04
CA GLY A 219 3.36 -2.94 2.73
C GLY A 219 3.15 -3.11 1.22
N SER A 220 3.60 -2.13 0.43
CA SER A 220 3.52 -2.18 -1.04
C SER A 220 4.35 -3.33 -1.61
N TYR A 221 5.58 -3.54 -1.12
CA TYR A 221 6.41 -4.65 -1.59
C TYR A 221 5.83 -6.02 -1.24
N LEU A 222 5.36 -6.19 -0.01
CA LEU A 222 4.89 -7.47 0.50
C LEU A 222 3.49 -7.84 -0.01
N ALA A 223 2.73 -6.89 -0.56
CA ALA A 223 1.53 -7.20 -1.34
C ALA A 223 1.89 -8.04 -2.59
N GLU A 224 3.05 -7.78 -3.18
CA GLU A 224 3.54 -8.43 -4.40
C GLU A 224 4.40 -9.66 -4.08
N ALA A 225 5.14 -9.62 -2.96
CA ALA A 225 6.02 -10.69 -2.49
C ALA A 225 5.66 -11.13 -1.06
N PRO A 226 4.50 -11.77 -0.83
CA PRO A 226 3.97 -12.03 0.51
C PRO A 226 4.82 -12.97 1.37
N VAL A 227 5.73 -13.73 0.76
CA VAL A 227 6.64 -14.66 1.46
C VAL A 227 8.04 -14.06 1.73
N ALA A 228 8.28 -12.81 1.35
CA ALA A 228 9.54 -12.14 1.64
C ALA A 228 9.62 -11.73 3.12
N CYS A 229 10.83 -11.81 3.69
CA CYS A 229 11.14 -11.33 5.04
C CYS A 229 10.25 -11.89 6.18
N GLU A 230 9.72 -13.12 6.05
CA GLU A 230 8.73 -13.68 7.00
C GLU A 230 9.11 -13.57 8.48
N ASP A 231 10.37 -13.86 8.82
CA ASP A 231 10.84 -13.79 10.22
C ASP A 231 10.72 -12.36 10.77
N LYS A 232 11.23 -11.36 10.03
CA LYS A 232 11.15 -9.95 10.43
C LYS A 232 9.70 -9.46 10.50
N ILE A 233 8.84 -9.87 9.56
CA ILE A 233 7.43 -9.45 9.55
C ILE A 233 6.66 -10.06 10.70
N THR A 234 6.95 -11.31 11.05
CA THR A 234 6.36 -11.97 12.22
C THR A 234 6.61 -11.16 13.50
N GLU A 235 7.81 -10.61 13.65
CA GLU A 235 8.20 -9.81 14.82
C GLU A 235 7.70 -8.36 14.77
N LEU A 236 7.57 -7.78 13.58
CA LEU A 236 7.28 -6.36 13.38
C LEU A 236 5.82 -6.03 13.11
N LEU A 237 4.97 -6.99 12.69
CA LEU A 237 3.61 -6.69 12.22
C LEU A 237 2.80 -5.84 13.21
N GLY A 238 2.78 -6.23 14.49
CA GLY A 238 2.06 -5.49 15.52
C GLY A 238 2.56 -4.05 15.68
N TYR A 239 3.88 -3.84 15.57
CA TYR A 239 4.47 -2.50 15.61
C TYR A 239 4.11 -1.69 14.35
N MET A 240 4.23 -2.28 13.16
CA MET A 240 3.89 -1.61 11.90
C MET A 240 2.42 -1.14 11.87
N LEU A 241 1.50 -1.94 12.41
CA LEU A 241 0.09 -1.60 12.56
C LEU A 241 -0.17 -0.51 13.62
N SER A 242 0.80 -0.23 14.49
CA SER A 242 0.71 0.80 15.53
C SER A 242 1.36 2.13 15.15
N VAL A 243 2.05 2.20 14.01
CA VAL A 243 2.72 3.42 13.53
C VAL A 243 1.68 4.49 13.18
N GLU A 244 1.96 5.72 13.57
CA GLU A 244 1.09 6.89 13.37
C GLU A 244 1.83 7.98 12.57
N GLY A 245 1.12 8.67 11.68
CA GLY A 245 1.60 9.92 11.09
C GLY A 245 1.66 11.06 12.13
N GLU A 246 2.44 12.11 11.87
CA GLU A 246 2.63 13.22 12.83
C GLU A 246 1.36 14.00 13.19
N HIS A 247 0.32 13.87 12.37
CA HIS A 247 -0.96 14.57 12.54
C HIS A 247 -2.16 13.62 12.67
N GLU A 248 -1.91 12.34 12.85
CA GLU A 248 -2.96 11.34 13.06
C GLU A 248 -3.40 11.27 14.52
N SER A 249 -4.69 11.01 14.75
CA SER A 249 -5.26 10.77 16.09
C SER A 249 -5.21 9.29 16.52
N GLY A 250 -4.52 8.46 15.73
CA GLY A 250 -4.33 7.03 15.94
C GLY A 250 -3.95 6.34 14.63
N PRO A 251 -3.50 5.07 14.66
CA PRO A 251 -2.92 4.40 13.50
C PRO A 251 -4.03 4.01 12.50
N PHE A 252 -4.23 4.84 11.47
CA PHE A 252 -5.19 4.57 10.40
C PHE A 252 -4.48 4.41 9.06
N TYR A 253 -3.59 5.33 8.68
CA TYR A 253 -2.87 5.26 7.41
C TYR A 253 -1.92 4.07 7.35
N SER A 254 -1.23 3.74 8.45
CA SER A 254 -0.36 2.55 8.50
C SER A 254 -1.15 1.28 8.23
N VAL A 255 -2.32 1.13 8.82
CA VAL A 255 -3.23 0.00 8.58
C VAL A 255 -3.70 0.00 7.13
N CYS A 256 -4.19 1.13 6.61
CA CYS A 256 -4.61 1.27 5.21
C CYS A 256 -3.52 0.83 4.22
N PHE A 257 -2.27 1.24 4.45
CA PHE A 257 -1.15 0.87 3.59
C PHE A 257 -0.76 -0.61 3.69
N LEU A 258 -1.08 -1.27 4.80
CA LEU A 258 -0.83 -2.69 5.00
C LEU A 258 -1.97 -3.59 4.51
N LEU A 259 -3.17 -3.06 4.26
CA LEU A 259 -4.32 -3.85 3.81
C LEU A 259 -4.05 -4.73 2.58
N PRO A 260 -3.37 -4.26 1.51
CA PRO A 260 -3.06 -5.13 0.38
C PRO A 260 -2.21 -6.35 0.79
N MET A 261 -1.16 -6.14 1.60
CA MET A 261 -0.30 -7.21 2.12
C MET A 261 -1.06 -8.16 3.06
N LEU A 262 -1.89 -7.62 3.96
CA LEU A 262 -2.69 -8.40 4.88
C LEU A 262 -3.70 -9.28 4.15
N CYS A 263 -4.36 -8.74 3.12
CA CYS A 263 -5.29 -9.50 2.29
C CYS A 263 -4.60 -10.72 1.67
N GLN A 264 -3.41 -10.52 1.07
CA GLN A 264 -2.60 -11.60 0.48
C GLN A 264 -2.13 -12.62 1.53
N LYS A 265 -1.60 -12.16 2.67
CA LYS A 265 -1.11 -13.08 3.73
C LYS A 265 -2.24 -13.90 4.35
N THR A 266 -3.41 -13.30 4.58
CA THR A 266 -4.56 -13.97 5.19
C THR A 266 -5.25 -14.99 4.28
N MET A 267 -4.87 -15.09 3.01
CA MET A 267 -5.27 -16.24 2.18
C MET A 267 -4.72 -17.58 2.71
N LYS A 268 -3.67 -17.55 3.54
CA LYS A 268 -3.08 -18.72 4.20
C LYS A 268 -3.33 -18.70 5.70
N ILE A 269 -3.44 -19.89 6.29
CA ILE A 269 -3.73 -20.05 7.72
C ILE A 269 -2.63 -19.46 8.62
N GLU A 270 -1.37 -19.54 8.20
CA GLU A 270 -0.24 -18.93 8.92
C GLU A 270 -0.40 -17.41 9.01
N GLY A 271 -0.85 -16.76 7.93
CA GLY A 271 -1.12 -15.33 7.91
C GLY A 271 -2.28 -14.93 8.82
N CYS A 272 -3.37 -15.71 8.83
CA CYS A 272 -4.47 -15.49 9.77
C CYS A 272 -4.03 -15.67 11.24
N LYS A 273 -3.21 -16.68 11.54
CA LYS A 273 -2.63 -16.88 12.89
C LYS A 273 -1.72 -15.73 13.29
N LEU A 274 -0.91 -15.21 12.37
CA LEU A 274 -0.05 -14.05 12.61
C LEU A 274 -0.87 -12.79 12.91
N LEU A 275 -1.91 -12.52 12.10
CA LEU A 275 -2.79 -11.37 12.32
C LEU A 275 -3.57 -11.47 13.63
N ALA A 276 -4.03 -12.67 13.99
CA ALA A 276 -4.72 -12.92 15.25
C ALA A 276 -3.78 -12.74 16.46
N SER A 277 -2.61 -13.39 16.45
CA SER A 277 -1.64 -13.36 17.56
C SER A 277 -1.02 -11.98 17.81
N SER A 278 -0.90 -11.15 16.77
CA SER A 278 -0.45 -9.76 16.89
C SER A 278 -1.55 -8.80 17.37
N GLY A 279 -2.80 -9.26 17.49
CA GLY A 279 -3.98 -8.40 17.75
C GLY A 279 -4.33 -7.49 16.58
N GLY A 280 -3.69 -7.66 15.42
CA GLY A 280 -3.82 -6.77 14.27
C GLY A 280 -5.21 -6.75 13.64
N TYR A 281 -6.02 -7.80 13.82
CA TYR A 281 -7.42 -7.79 13.39
C TYR A 281 -8.23 -6.67 14.01
N LYS A 282 -7.93 -6.25 15.25
CA LYS A 282 -8.59 -5.09 15.88
C LYS A 282 -8.30 -3.82 15.11
N ALA A 283 -7.03 -3.63 14.74
CA ALA A 283 -6.61 -2.49 13.93
C ALA A 283 -7.28 -2.50 12.55
N VAL A 284 -7.43 -3.67 11.92
CA VAL A 284 -8.16 -3.81 10.64
C VAL A 284 -9.64 -3.49 10.80
N VAL A 285 -10.30 -3.97 11.85
CA VAL A 285 -11.71 -3.66 12.14
C VAL A 285 -11.90 -2.16 12.39
N ASP A 286 -11.06 -1.55 13.23
CA ASP A 286 -11.13 -0.11 13.51
C ASP A 286 -10.87 0.73 12.26
N CYS A 287 -9.95 0.29 11.40
CA CYS A 287 -9.69 0.88 10.10
C CYS A 287 -10.92 0.78 9.17
N LEU A 288 -11.54 -0.40 9.06
CA LEU A 288 -12.75 -0.60 8.27
C LEU A 288 -13.90 0.31 8.74
N MET A 289 -14.12 0.42 10.05
CA MET A 289 -15.16 1.31 10.58
C MET A 289 -14.92 2.77 10.19
N LYS A 290 -13.66 3.25 10.29
CA LYS A 290 -13.29 4.60 9.86
C LYS A 290 -13.46 4.80 8.35
N LEU A 291 -13.08 3.82 7.53
CA LEU A 291 -13.27 3.87 6.08
C LEU A 291 -14.75 3.94 5.68
N ILE A 292 -15.61 3.15 6.33
CA ILE A 292 -17.07 3.19 6.15
C ILE A 292 -17.62 4.58 6.53
N GLU A 293 -17.15 5.16 7.63
CA GLU A 293 -17.58 6.50 8.05
C GLU A 293 -17.16 7.58 7.03
N GLN A 294 -15.92 7.53 6.54
CA GLN A 294 -15.42 8.43 5.50
C GLN A 294 -16.17 8.29 4.17
N ASN A 295 -16.53 7.06 3.79
CA ASN A 295 -17.31 6.77 2.58
C ASN A 295 -18.70 7.42 2.63
N ARG A 296 -19.37 7.38 3.79
CA ARG A 296 -20.65 8.07 4.00
C ARG A 296 -20.55 9.58 3.87
N ASN A 297 -19.36 10.15 4.12
CA ASN A 297 -19.07 11.57 3.99
C ASN A 297 -18.61 11.97 2.57
N GLY A 298 -18.64 11.04 1.60
CA GLY A 298 -18.34 11.30 0.19
C GLY A 298 -16.88 11.12 -0.22
N VAL A 299 -16.04 10.48 0.62
CA VAL A 299 -14.67 10.10 0.25
C VAL A 299 -14.69 8.72 -0.41
N GLU A 300 -14.44 8.66 -1.72
CA GLU A 300 -14.38 7.40 -2.47
C GLU A 300 -13.05 6.68 -2.21
N ASN A 301 -13.06 5.67 -1.35
CA ASN A 301 -11.97 4.71 -1.18
C ASN A 301 -12.51 3.28 -1.04
N ASN A 302 -13.33 2.87 -2.01
CA ASN A 302 -13.95 1.54 -2.00
C ASN A 302 -12.90 0.42 -2.03
N GLY A 303 -11.76 0.64 -2.70
CA GLY A 303 -10.66 -0.34 -2.75
C GLY A 303 -10.14 -0.74 -1.37
N CYS A 304 -9.85 0.24 -0.49
CA CYS A 304 -9.40 -0.07 0.88
C CYS A 304 -10.51 -0.73 1.71
N ILE A 305 -11.77 -0.35 1.50
CA ILE A 305 -12.90 -0.98 2.20
C ILE A 305 -12.96 -2.47 1.85
N PHE A 306 -12.93 -2.82 0.56
CA PHE A 306 -12.96 -4.21 0.12
C PHE A 306 -11.75 -5.01 0.62
N LEU A 307 -10.53 -4.46 0.57
CA LEU A 307 -9.36 -5.13 1.13
C LEU A 307 -9.46 -5.40 2.63
N ALA A 308 -10.03 -4.46 3.41
CA ALA A 308 -10.28 -4.68 4.83
C ALA A 308 -11.37 -5.73 5.07
N CYS A 309 -12.44 -5.70 4.27
CA CYS A 309 -13.48 -6.73 4.30
C CYS A 309 -12.93 -8.12 3.98
N ASP A 310 -12.13 -8.27 2.92
CA ASP A 310 -11.51 -9.54 2.54
C ASP A 310 -10.57 -10.06 3.61
N THR A 311 -9.74 -9.18 4.20
CA THR A 311 -8.85 -9.54 5.31
C THR A 311 -9.64 -10.08 6.52
N ILE A 312 -10.74 -9.41 6.90
CA ILE A 312 -11.60 -9.86 8.00
C ILE A 312 -12.33 -11.16 7.65
N MET A 313 -12.84 -11.28 6.42
CA MET A 313 -13.54 -12.47 5.96
C MET A 313 -12.62 -13.69 5.93
N ASN A 314 -11.40 -13.55 5.41
CA ASN A 314 -10.38 -14.59 5.43
C ASN A 314 -10.08 -15.07 6.85
N LEU A 315 -9.99 -14.13 7.79
CA LEU A 315 -9.79 -14.42 9.20
C LEU A 315 -10.98 -15.18 9.82
N LEU A 316 -12.21 -14.72 9.56
CA LEU A 316 -13.43 -15.30 10.12
C LEU A 316 -13.80 -16.67 9.54
N LYS A 317 -13.39 -16.98 8.30
CA LYS A 317 -13.57 -18.29 7.68
C LYS A 317 -12.76 -19.40 8.37
N MET A 318 -11.77 -19.05 9.20
CA MET A 318 -10.85 -20.01 9.80
C MET A 318 -11.37 -20.52 11.15
N GLU A 319 -11.99 -21.70 11.14
CA GLU A 319 -12.54 -22.36 12.34
C GLU A 319 -11.51 -22.62 13.45
N GLN A 320 -10.21 -22.65 13.11
CA GLN A 320 -9.12 -22.94 14.06
C GLN A 320 -8.69 -21.72 14.89
N ILE A 321 -9.22 -20.52 14.61
CA ILE A 321 -8.83 -19.29 15.29
C ILE A 321 -9.91 -18.92 16.30
N THR A 322 -9.56 -18.99 17.59
CA THR A 322 -10.45 -18.58 18.67
C THR A 322 -10.20 -17.12 19.03
N PHE A 323 -11.18 -16.25 18.79
CA PHE A 323 -11.21 -14.87 19.27
C PHE A 323 -11.73 -14.81 20.71
N SER A 324 -11.03 -15.46 21.62
CA SER A 324 -11.38 -15.41 23.04
C SER A 324 -11.18 -13.97 23.53
N GLU A 325 -12.26 -13.35 24.03
CA GLU A 325 -12.32 -12.00 24.65
C GLU A 325 -12.71 -10.78 23.77
N ASP A 326 -13.00 -10.93 22.48
CA ASP A 326 -13.22 -9.79 21.57
C ASP A 326 -14.63 -9.65 20.93
N GLU A 327 -15.65 -10.11 21.64
CA GLU A 327 -17.05 -9.92 21.22
C GLU A 327 -17.39 -8.45 20.91
N SER A 328 -16.85 -7.51 21.70
CA SER A 328 -17.13 -6.08 21.55
C SER A 328 -16.64 -5.48 20.22
N THR A 329 -15.52 -5.99 19.68
CA THR A 329 -14.96 -5.55 18.39
C THR A 329 -15.88 -5.95 17.25
N PHE A 330 -16.29 -7.22 17.20
CA PHE A 330 -17.18 -7.71 16.15
C PHE A 330 -18.61 -7.15 16.26
N ILE A 331 -19.10 -6.89 17.47
CA ILE A 331 -20.39 -6.20 17.66
C ILE A 331 -20.34 -4.76 17.14
N SER A 332 -19.22 -4.06 17.34
CA SER A 332 -19.03 -2.71 16.78
C SER A 332 -18.97 -2.75 15.25
N LEU A 333 -18.30 -3.76 14.69
CA LEU A 333 -18.27 -4.01 13.25
C LEU A 333 -19.67 -4.27 12.66
N LEU A 334 -20.48 -5.13 13.30
CA LEU A 334 -21.86 -5.40 12.84
C LEU A 334 -22.68 -4.10 12.70
N LYS A 335 -22.52 -3.14 13.62
CA LYS A 335 -23.19 -1.83 13.50
C LYS A 335 -22.66 -1.01 12.34
N ALA A 336 -21.34 -0.97 12.17
CA ALA A 336 -20.73 -0.24 11.07
C ALA A 336 -21.24 -0.79 9.72
N LEU A 337 -21.31 -2.12 9.57
CA LEU A 337 -21.85 -2.77 8.37
C LEU A 337 -23.35 -2.49 8.15
N ALA A 338 -24.15 -2.49 9.22
CA ALA A 338 -25.57 -2.11 9.14
C ALA A 338 -25.75 -0.66 8.68
N LEU A 339 -24.92 0.26 9.18
CA LEU A 339 -24.94 1.67 8.79
C LEU A 339 -24.41 1.91 7.37
N TRP A 340 -23.41 1.14 6.95
CA TRP A 340 -22.85 1.20 5.61
C TRP A 340 -23.89 0.83 4.54
N THR A 341 -24.70 -0.20 4.83
CA THR A 341 -25.62 -0.80 3.87
C THR A 341 -27.02 -0.18 3.84
N GLU A 342 -27.34 0.73 4.77
CA GLU A 342 -28.71 1.24 4.98
C GLU A 342 -29.30 1.97 3.76
N LYS A 343 -28.46 2.66 2.97
CA LYS A 343 -28.90 3.51 1.85
C LYS A 343 -28.27 3.16 0.50
N THR A 344 -27.36 2.19 0.47
CA THR A 344 -26.73 1.74 -0.77
C THR A 344 -27.51 0.59 -1.38
N ASN A 345 -27.62 0.59 -2.71
CA ASN A 345 -28.12 -0.54 -3.50
C ASN A 345 -26.98 -1.22 -4.28
N ASP A 346 -25.73 -0.90 -3.97
CA ASP A 346 -24.57 -1.58 -4.53
C ASP A 346 -24.56 -3.04 -4.06
N GLN A 347 -24.69 -3.96 -5.02
CA GLN A 347 -24.80 -5.38 -4.75
C GLN A 347 -23.53 -5.93 -4.10
N SER A 348 -22.34 -5.53 -4.57
CA SER A 348 -21.07 -6.01 -4.03
C SER A 348 -20.89 -5.55 -2.58
N VAL A 349 -21.32 -4.33 -2.25
CA VAL A 349 -21.34 -3.85 -0.85
C VAL A 349 -22.30 -4.66 0.01
N VAL A 350 -23.52 -4.92 -0.48
CA VAL A 350 -24.53 -5.73 0.23
C VAL A 350 -24.02 -7.15 0.47
N MET A 351 -23.46 -7.80 -0.55
CA MET A 351 -22.95 -9.17 -0.47
C MET A 351 -21.74 -9.28 0.46
N MET A 352 -20.80 -8.34 0.37
CA MET A 352 -19.61 -8.32 1.23
C MET A 352 -19.99 -8.13 2.71
N ALA A 353 -20.82 -7.13 3.00
CA ALA A 353 -21.29 -6.88 4.36
C ALA A 353 -22.12 -8.05 4.91
N SER A 354 -22.99 -8.65 4.09
CA SER A 354 -23.80 -9.81 4.49
C SER A 354 -22.93 -11.03 4.77
N SER A 355 -21.87 -11.25 4.01
CA SER A 355 -20.93 -12.37 4.21
C SER A 355 -20.20 -12.26 5.55
N ILE A 356 -19.69 -11.08 5.89
CA ILE A 356 -19.04 -10.83 7.19
C ILE A 356 -20.06 -10.98 8.33
N CYS A 357 -21.24 -10.38 8.21
CA CYS A 357 -22.31 -10.53 9.21
C CYS A 357 -22.66 -12.00 9.45
N THR A 358 -22.79 -12.78 8.38
CA THR A 358 -23.10 -14.22 8.42
C THR A 358 -22.03 -14.99 9.21
N LEU A 359 -20.75 -14.73 8.95
CA LEU A 359 -19.64 -15.38 9.66
C LEU A 359 -19.60 -15.00 11.15
N ILE A 360 -19.92 -13.74 11.49
CA ILE A 360 -20.01 -13.30 12.89
C ILE A 360 -21.22 -13.95 13.58
N PHE A 361 -22.37 -14.07 12.90
CA PHE A 361 -23.57 -14.72 13.43
C PHE A 361 -23.35 -16.20 13.75
N ASP A 362 -22.51 -16.89 12.98
CA ASP A 362 -22.11 -18.26 13.29
C ASP A 362 -21.48 -18.40 14.69
N MET A 363 -20.80 -17.35 15.17
CA MET A 363 -20.08 -17.33 16.44
C MET A 363 -20.89 -16.76 17.63
N THR A 364 -22.12 -16.28 17.41
CA THR A 364 -22.93 -15.62 18.45
C THR A 364 -24.41 -16.07 18.42
N SER A 365 -25.29 -15.35 19.12
CA SER A 365 -26.73 -15.61 19.14
C SER A 365 -27.53 -14.31 19.29
N GLU A 366 -28.80 -14.30 18.89
CA GLU A 366 -29.66 -13.11 19.02
C GLU A 366 -29.73 -12.62 20.46
N ASN A 367 -29.85 -13.54 21.43
CA ASN A 367 -29.88 -13.19 22.85
C ASN A 367 -28.57 -12.56 23.32
N ALA A 368 -27.41 -13.07 22.89
CA ALA A 368 -26.12 -12.50 23.24
C ALA A 368 -25.97 -11.08 22.67
N LEU A 369 -26.40 -10.87 21.42
CA LEU A 369 -26.38 -9.57 20.77
C LEU A 369 -27.30 -8.54 21.46
N LEU A 370 -28.55 -8.92 21.78
CA LEU A 370 -29.52 -8.03 22.43
C LEU A 370 -29.16 -7.68 23.88
N ASN A 371 -28.44 -8.57 24.57
CA ASN A 371 -27.95 -8.30 25.91
C ASN A 371 -26.72 -7.38 25.93
N HIS A 372 -26.09 -7.14 24.78
CA HIS A 372 -24.91 -6.28 24.71
C HIS A 372 -25.31 -4.79 24.74
N PRO A 373 -24.79 -3.98 25.67
CA PRO A 373 -25.27 -2.61 25.92
C PRO A 373 -25.10 -1.66 24.73
N SER A 374 -24.22 -2.03 23.80
CA SER A 374 -23.91 -1.20 22.66
C SER A 374 -24.86 -1.44 21.47
N LEU A 375 -25.58 -2.57 21.38
CA LEU A 375 -26.41 -2.93 20.23
C LEU A 375 -27.90 -2.62 20.48
N SER A 376 -28.52 -1.83 19.60
CA SER A 376 -29.95 -1.51 19.67
C SER A 376 -30.80 -2.49 18.85
N SER A 377 -32.08 -2.64 19.21
CA SER A 377 -33.06 -3.38 18.40
C SER A 377 -33.12 -2.85 16.95
N SER A 378 -33.01 -1.54 16.77
CA SER A 378 -32.99 -0.93 15.42
C SER A 378 -31.78 -1.35 14.58
N CYS A 379 -30.63 -1.64 15.22
CA CYS A 379 -29.48 -2.18 14.51
C CYS A 379 -29.75 -3.61 14.04
N LEU A 380 -30.38 -4.44 14.89
CA LEU A 380 -30.77 -5.80 14.51
C LEU A 380 -31.81 -5.81 13.38
N ASP A 381 -32.74 -4.85 13.36
CA ASP A 381 -33.67 -4.67 12.24
C ASP A 381 -32.94 -4.33 10.93
N SER A 382 -31.93 -3.46 10.98
CA SER A 382 -31.11 -3.13 9.81
C SER A 382 -30.28 -4.32 9.32
N LEU A 383 -29.70 -5.10 10.22
CA LEU A 383 -29.00 -6.34 9.90
C LEU A 383 -29.95 -7.39 9.30
N SER A 384 -31.16 -7.51 9.84
CA SER A 384 -32.20 -8.41 9.32
C SER A 384 -32.57 -8.06 7.88
N ARG A 385 -32.78 -6.76 7.60
CA ARG A 385 -33.02 -6.26 6.24
C ARG A 385 -31.84 -6.50 5.31
N LEU A 386 -30.61 -6.34 5.80
CA LEU A 386 -29.39 -6.62 5.02
C LEU A 386 -29.36 -8.08 4.55
N ILE A 387 -29.54 -9.03 5.46
CA ILE A 387 -29.54 -10.46 5.13
C ILE A 387 -30.69 -10.79 4.16
N ALA A 388 -31.90 -10.31 4.42
CA ALA A 388 -33.04 -10.53 3.53
C ALA A 388 -32.79 -10.00 2.10
N ARG A 389 -32.20 -8.81 1.97
CA ARG A 389 -31.82 -8.23 0.67
C ARG A 389 -30.78 -9.08 -0.05
N SER A 390 -29.76 -9.58 0.65
CA SER A 390 -28.73 -10.42 0.05
C SER A 390 -29.30 -11.73 -0.50
N LEU A 391 -30.22 -12.39 0.24
CA LEU A 391 -30.85 -13.63 -0.20
C LEU A 391 -31.89 -13.44 -1.32
N ALA A 392 -32.62 -12.31 -1.31
CA ALA A 392 -33.61 -12.00 -2.34
C ALA A 392 -32.98 -11.70 -3.72
N SER A 393 -31.73 -11.22 -3.74
CA SER A 393 -31.02 -10.84 -4.97
C SER A 393 -30.73 -12.01 -5.94
N TRP A 394 -30.92 -13.25 -5.49
CA TRP A 394 -30.75 -14.48 -6.29
C TRP A 394 -31.86 -14.72 -7.34
N GLY A 395 -33.01 -14.05 -7.22
CA GLY A 395 -34.20 -14.34 -8.05
C GLY A 395 -34.33 -13.57 -9.37
N GLN A 396 -33.42 -12.65 -9.70
CA GLN A 396 -33.50 -11.79 -10.90
C GLN A 396 -32.29 -11.98 -11.82
N ASP A 397 -32.55 -12.07 -13.13
CA ASP A 397 -31.63 -12.38 -14.24
C ASP A 397 -30.12 -12.27 -13.94
N MET A 398 -29.43 -13.40 -14.06
CA MET A 398 -28.00 -13.55 -13.78
C MET A 398 -27.15 -12.77 -14.79
N SER A 399 -26.82 -11.52 -14.48
CA SER A 399 -25.77 -10.77 -15.18
C SER A 399 -24.38 -11.33 -14.85
N ASP A 400 -23.36 -11.01 -15.65
CA ASP A 400 -21.99 -11.44 -15.38
C ASP A 400 -21.42 -10.93 -14.04
N ALA A 401 -21.98 -9.83 -13.49
CA ALA A 401 -21.65 -9.36 -12.13
C ALA A 401 -22.17 -10.32 -11.04
N ALA A 402 -23.29 -11.02 -11.28
CA ALA A 402 -23.84 -11.98 -10.33
C ALA A 402 -22.99 -13.26 -10.20
N LYS A 403 -22.12 -13.56 -11.19
CA LYS A 403 -21.16 -14.66 -11.12
C LYS A 403 -19.96 -14.34 -10.21
N ALA A 404 -19.56 -13.07 -10.13
CA ALA A 404 -18.42 -12.64 -9.31
C ALA A 404 -18.72 -12.75 -7.80
N ASP A 405 -19.98 -12.55 -7.41
CA ASP A 405 -20.44 -12.62 -6.01
C ASP A 405 -20.94 -14.02 -5.59
N MET A 406 -20.78 -15.04 -6.44
CA MET A 406 -21.32 -16.38 -6.17
C MET A 406 -20.72 -17.03 -4.92
N ASP A 407 -19.41 -16.86 -4.70
CA ASP A 407 -18.72 -17.37 -3.51
C ASP A 407 -19.24 -16.66 -2.24
N LEU A 408 -19.55 -15.36 -2.32
CA LEU A 408 -20.13 -14.59 -1.21
C LEU A 408 -21.56 -15.07 -0.91
N LEU A 409 -22.34 -15.36 -1.95
CA LEU A 409 -23.68 -15.90 -1.78
C LEU A 409 -23.68 -17.29 -1.15
N GLU A 410 -22.71 -18.14 -1.50
CA GLU A 410 -22.55 -19.44 -0.87
C GLU A 410 -22.26 -19.30 0.63
N ILE A 411 -21.39 -18.35 1.02
CA ILE A 411 -21.12 -18.03 2.43
C ILE A 411 -22.41 -17.64 3.15
N VAL A 412 -23.17 -16.70 2.60
CA VAL A 412 -24.42 -16.21 3.19
C VAL A 412 -25.45 -17.33 3.31
N THR A 413 -25.67 -18.10 2.25
CA THR A 413 -26.70 -19.15 2.20
C THR A 413 -26.35 -20.31 3.13
N ALA A 414 -25.10 -20.79 3.08
CA ALA A 414 -24.64 -21.87 3.94
C ALA A 414 -24.64 -21.44 5.40
N GLY A 415 -24.18 -20.22 5.71
CA GLY A 415 -24.21 -19.70 7.08
C GLY A 415 -25.62 -19.49 7.60
N TYR A 416 -26.52 -18.89 6.82
CA TYR A 416 -27.93 -18.73 7.21
C TYR A 416 -28.55 -20.07 7.64
N SER A 417 -28.29 -21.15 6.89
CA SER A 417 -28.78 -22.49 7.27
C SER A 417 -28.23 -23.02 8.61
N ARG A 418 -27.05 -22.56 9.05
CA ARG A 418 -26.42 -22.96 10.32
C ARG A 418 -26.89 -22.16 11.52
N TRP A 419 -27.21 -20.87 11.34
CA TRP A 419 -27.51 -19.98 12.47
C TRP A 419 -28.93 -19.43 12.50
N ALA A 420 -29.77 -19.60 11.46
CA ALA A 420 -31.13 -19.02 11.41
C ALA A 420 -31.97 -19.30 12.67
N ASP A 421 -31.93 -20.53 13.20
CA ASP A 421 -32.67 -20.92 14.41
C ASP A 421 -32.23 -20.13 15.67
N ARG A 422 -30.99 -19.61 15.70
CA ARG A 422 -30.46 -18.76 16.77
C ARG A 422 -30.86 -17.28 16.61
N PHE A 423 -31.46 -16.91 15.47
CA PHE A 423 -31.85 -15.53 15.13
C PHE A 423 -33.30 -15.42 14.59
N PRO A 424 -34.32 -15.61 15.45
CA PRO A 424 -35.73 -15.53 15.05
C PRO A 424 -36.16 -14.23 14.36
N GLN A 425 -35.57 -13.08 14.69
CA GLN A 425 -35.90 -11.80 14.04
C GLN A 425 -35.43 -11.76 12.58
N ILE A 426 -34.20 -12.23 12.34
CA ILE A 426 -33.64 -12.29 10.99
C ILE A 426 -34.42 -13.31 10.17
N GLN A 427 -34.74 -14.48 10.74
CA GLN A 427 -35.54 -15.50 10.07
C GLN A 427 -36.87 -14.95 9.56
N LYS A 428 -37.62 -14.24 10.43
CA LYS A 428 -38.88 -13.60 10.04
C LYS A 428 -38.73 -12.53 8.96
N ALA A 429 -37.58 -11.87 8.87
CA ALA A 429 -37.33 -10.86 7.85
C ALA A 429 -37.01 -11.47 6.48
N VAL A 430 -36.36 -12.64 6.46
CA VAL A 430 -36.01 -13.38 5.24
C VAL A 430 -37.22 -14.11 4.66
N GLU A 431 -38.13 -14.60 5.51
CA GLU A 431 -39.36 -15.31 5.08
C GLU A 431 -40.50 -14.37 4.63
N ARG A 432 -40.32 -13.06 4.75
CA ARG A 432 -41.27 -12.02 4.30
C ARG A 432 -40.96 -11.56 2.89
#